data_AF-A0A7H9EHW9-F1
#
_entry.id   AF-A0A7H9EHW9-F1
#
_cell.length_a   1.000
_cell.length_b   1.000
_cell.length_c   1.000
_cell.angle_alpha   90.00
_cell.angle_beta   90.00
_cell.angle_gamma   90.00
#
_symmetry.space_group_name_H-M   'P 1'
#
loop_
_entity.id
_entity.type
_entity.pdbx_description
1 polymer ?
#
loop_
_entity_poly.entity_id
_entity_poly.type
_entity_poly.pdbx_seq_one_letter_code
_entity_poly.pdbx_strand_id
1 'polypeptide(L)'
;MTIKANDDHPAPSAATTTPSAIVSAQVIAINPGTLTLRTQDQKIIIAHQPQFKNRSDHKLYVKTMMDICRSGLWIPVDMTTRQLLQYDWFDTPATAYSF
;
A
#
# COMPACT_ATOMS: atom_id res chain seq x y z
N MET A 1 50.13 -18.95 8.61
CA MET A 1 50.69 -18.14 7.50
C MET A 1 50.21 -18.80 6.21
N THR A 2 49.43 -18.22 5.30
CA THR A 2 49.14 -16.82 4.98
C THR A 2 47.82 -16.77 4.20
N ILE A 3 47.03 -15.76 4.52
CA ILE A 3 45.74 -15.38 3.94
C ILE A 3 46.01 -14.70 2.58
N LYS A 4 45.27 -15.04 1.52
CA LYS A 4 45.15 -14.19 0.33
C LYS A 4 43.68 -13.84 0.12
N ALA A 5 43.37 -12.59 0.41
CA ALA A 5 42.15 -11.92 -0.01
C ALA A 5 42.16 -11.77 -1.53
N ASN A 6 41.01 -12.02 -2.17
CA ASN A 6 40.63 -11.26 -3.34
C ASN A 6 39.13 -10.97 -3.26
N ASP A 7 38.88 -9.77 -2.76
CA ASP A 7 37.66 -9.00 -2.87
C ASP A 7 37.34 -8.80 -4.35
N ASP A 8 36.24 -9.38 -4.82
CA ASP A 8 35.46 -8.86 -5.94
C ASP A 8 34.03 -9.40 -5.77
N HIS A 9 33.32 -8.79 -4.83
CA HIS A 9 31.88 -8.90 -4.77
C HIS A 9 31.37 -7.79 -5.70
N PRO A 10 30.79 -8.09 -6.89
CA PRO A 10 29.97 -7.09 -7.53
C PRO A 10 28.79 -6.86 -6.59
N ALA A 11 28.81 -5.72 -5.90
CA ALA A 11 27.66 -5.21 -5.15
C ALA A 11 26.42 -5.32 -6.06
N PRO A 12 25.28 -5.84 -5.58
CA PRO A 12 24.07 -5.77 -6.37
C PRO A 12 23.82 -4.29 -6.64
N SER A 13 23.83 -3.95 -7.93
CA SER A 13 23.44 -2.65 -8.46
C SER A 13 22.33 -2.10 -7.61
N ALA A 14 22.61 -0.99 -6.92
CA ALA A 14 21.61 -0.18 -6.29
C ALA A 14 20.55 0.07 -7.35
N ALA A 15 19.42 -0.64 -7.23
CA ALA A 15 18.24 -0.31 -7.98
C ALA A 15 17.97 1.14 -7.64
N THR A 16 18.16 2.02 -8.63
CA THR A 16 17.69 3.39 -8.61
C THR A 16 16.18 3.30 -8.50
N THR A 17 15.71 3.05 -7.29
CA THR A 17 14.32 3.09 -6.93
C THR A 17 14.07 4.58 -6.92
N THR A 18 13.54 5.11 -8.02
CA THR A 18 12.82 6.39 -8.01
C THR A 18 12.08 6.43 -6.68
N PRO A 19 12.21 7.49 -5.87
CA PRO A 19 11.47 7.55 -4.62
C PRO A 19 10.00 7.50 -4.98
N SER A 20 9.43 6.30 -4.97
CA SER A 20 8.01 6.06 -5.09
C SER A 20 7.45 6.97 -4.01
N ALA A 21 6.68 7.99 -4.42
CA ALA A 21 6.17 9.01 -3.53
C ALA A 21 5.07 8.39 -2.67
N ILE A 22 5.47 7.42 -1.86
CA ILE A 22 4.66 6.69 -0.91
C ILE A 22 4.57 7.60 0.30
N VAL A 23 3.35 8.01 0.60
CA VAL A 23 3.07 8.89 1.71
C VAL A 23 2.08 8.22 2.63
N SER A 24 2.17 8.50 3.92
CA SER A 24 1.15 8.06 4.87
C SER A 24 -0.09 8.93 4.73
N ALA A 25 -1.25 8.30 4.55
CA ALA A 25 -2.54 8.97 4.50
C ALA A 25 -3.60 8.23 5.30
N GLN A 26 -4.54 8.97 5.88
CA GLN A 26 -5.70 8.45 6.57
C GLN A 26 -6.90 8.46 5.66
N VAL A 27 -7.70 7.40 5.67
CA VAL A 27 -9.02 7.40 5.03
C VAL A 27 -9.96 8.26 5.86
N ILE A 28 -10.45 9.37 5.30
CA ILE A 28 -11.38 10.28 5.99
C ILE A 28 -12.81 10.17 5.46
N ALA A 29 -12.99 9.71 4.21
CA ALA A 29 -14.30 9.43 3.65
C ALA A 29 -14.22 8.33 2.59
N ILE A 30 -15.30 7.56 2.47
CA ILE A 30 -15.45 6.47 1.51
C ILE A 30 -16.67 6.81 0.66
N ASN A 31 -16.43 7.02 -0.63
CA ASN A 31 -17.44 7.39 -1.60
C ASN A 31 -17.66 6.21 -2.57
N PRO A 32 -18.78 6.13 -3.29
CA PRO A 32 -18.95 5.10 -4.31
C PRO A 32 -17.85 5.25 -5.38
N GLY A 33 -16.99 4.24 -5.52
CA GLY A 33 -15.90 4.20 -6.51
C GLY A 33 -14.65 5.03 -6.18
N THR A 34 -14.67 5.82 -5.10
CA THR A 34 -13.52 6.67 -4.71
C THR A 34 -13.31 6.68 -3.20
N LEU A 35 -12.09 7.02 -2.78
CA LEU A 35 -11.69 7.17 -1.39
C LEU A 35 -11.09 8.56 -1.20
N THR A 36 -11.56 9.28 -0.19
CA THR A 36 -10.96 10.54 0.21
C THR A 36 -9.95 10.26 1.31
N LEU A 37 -8.69 10.55 1.04
CA LEU A 37 -7.60 10.36 1.98
C LEU A 37 -7.01 11.72 2.36
N ARG A 38 -6.58 11.83 3.61
CA ARG A 38 -5.83 12.98 4.13
C ARG A 38 -4.40 12.54 4.41
N THR A 39 -3.43 13.13 3.72
CA THR A 39 -2.01 12.86 3.97
C THR A 39 -1.54 13.52 5.28
N GLN A 40 -0.34 13.14 5.73
CA GLN A 40 0.26 13.73 6.94
C GLN A 40 0.49 15.23 6.81
N ASP A 41 0.73 15.71 5.60
CA ASP A 41 0.87 17.12 5.24
C ASP A 41 -0.49 17.87 5.17
N GLN A 42 -1.57 17.26 5.69
CA GLN A 42 -2.94 17.75 5.62
C GLN A 42 -3.49 17.94 4.20
N LYS A 43 -2.82 17.39 3.18
CA LYS A 43 -3.31 17.41 1.80
C LYS A 43 -4.40 16.37 1.62
N ILE A 44 -5.49 16.77 0.97
CA ILE A 44 -6.56 15.85 0.59
C ILE A 44 -6.25 15.28 -0.78
N ILE A 45 -6.26 13.96 -0.89
CA ILE A 45 -6.10 13.23 -2.14
C ILE A 45 -7.31 12.32 -2.36
N ILE A 46 -7.67 12.13 -3.63
CA ILE A 46 -8.74 11.23 -4.02
C ILE A 46 -8.09 10.01 -4.67
N ALA A 47 -8.31 8.85 -4.06
CA ALA A 47 -7.89 7.57 -4.60
C ALA A 47 -9.05 6.85 -5.28
N HIS A 48 -8.76 6.12 -6.34
CA HIS A 48 -9.74 5.27 -7.01
C HIS A 48 -9.86 3.94 -6.29
N GLN A 49 -11.09 3.45 -6.14
CA GLN A 49 -11.31 2.09 -5.66
C GLN A 49 -10.93 1.10 -6.76
N PRO A 50 -10.31 -0.04 -6.41
CA PRO A 50 -10.04 -1.08 -7.39
C PRO A 50 -11.35 -1.65 -7.94
N GLN A 51 -11.31 -2.14 -9.17
CA GLN A 51 -12.46 -2.79 -9.80
C GLN A 51 -12.59 -4.22 -9.30
N PHE A 52 -13.73 -4.53 -8.69
CA PHE A 52 -14.02 -5.88 -8.19
C PHE A 52 -14.85 -6.67 -9.21
N LYS A 53 -14.46 -7.93 -9.45
CA LYS A 53 -15.23 -8.84 -10.31
C LYS A 53 -16.53 -9.31 -9.66
N ASN A 54 -16.55 -9.44 -8.33
CA ASN A 54 -17.72 -9.89 -7.57
C ASN A 54 -18.18 -8.86 -6.53
N ARG A 55 -19.48 -8.86 -6.22
CA ARG A 55 -20.04 -8.00 -5.17
C ARG A 55 -19.54 -8.34 -3.77
N SER A 56 -19.16 -9.59 -3.49
CA SER A 56 -18.67 -10.03 -2.18
C SER A 56 -17.31 -9.40 -1.86
N ASP A 57 -16.39 -9.40 -2.82
CA ASP A 57 -15.06 -8.78 -2.69
C ASP A 57 -15.19 -7.26 -2.48
N HIS A 58 -16.08 -6.62 -3.23
CA HIS A 58 -16.40 -5.20 -3.03
C HIS A 58 -16.96 -4.94 -1.63
N LYS A 59 -17.91 -5.75 -1.14
CA LYS A 59 -18.45 -5.59 0.22
C LYS A 59 -17.38 -5.75 1.30
N LEU A 60 -16.50 -6.74 1.15
CA LEU A 60 -15.37 -6.94 2.07
C LEU A 60 -14.45 -5.73 2.05
N TYR A 61 -14.10 -5.24 0.86
CA TYR A 61 -13.27 -4.05 0.70
C TYR A 61 -13.84 -2.82 1.40
N VAL A 62 -15.09 -2.48 1.12
CA VAL A 62 -15.74 -1.32 1.75
C VAL A 62 -15.81 -1.47 3.25
N LYS A 63 -16.08 -2.69 3.76
CA LYS A 63 -16.11 -2.95 5.19
C LYS A 63 -14.74 -2.74 5.83
N THR A 64 -13.68 -3.25 5.23
CA THR A 64 -12.30 -3.04 5.71
C THR A 64 -11.90 -1.57 5.64
N MET A 65 -12.21 -0.87 4.54
CA MET A 65 -11.93 0.57 4.41
C MET A 65 -12.67 1.38 5.48
N MET A 66 -13.91 1.01 5.79
CA MET A 66 -14.69 1.63 6.83
C MET A 66 -14.09 1.39 8.21
N ASP A 67 -13.61 0.17 8.47
CA ASP A 67 -12.95 -0.18 9.73
C ASP A 67 -11.65 0.61 9.93
N ILE A 68 -10.83 0.71 8.88
CA ILE A 68 -9.64 1.56 8.82
C ILE A 68 -9.98 3.02 9.09
N CYS A 69 -11.02 3.54 8.42
CA CYS A 69 -11.45 4.92 8.56
C CYS A 69 -11.89 5.22 10.00
N ARG A 70 -12.64 4.30 10.63
CA ARG A 70 -13.06 4.41 12.03
C ARG A 70 -11.90 4.29 13.00
N SER A 71 -10.90 3.47 12.67
CA SER A 71 -9.69 3.28 13.48
C SER A 71 -8.71 4.46 13.37
N GLY A 72 -8.87 5.34 12.37
CA GLY A 72 -7.94 6.45 12.13
C GLY A 72 -6.54 5.98 11.72
N LEU A 73 -6.44 4.78 11.15
CA LEU A 73 -5.16 4.19 10.75
C LEU A 73 -4.52 4.99 9.62
N TRP A 74 -3.21 5.17 9.72
CA TRP A 74 -2.39 5.75 8.67
C TRP A 74 -1.94 4.63 7.74
N ILE A 75 -2.35 4.71 6.48
CA ILE A 75 -2.00 3.72 5.45
C ILE A 75 -1.03 4.37 4.46
N PRO A 76 0.05 3.68 4.06
CA PRO A 76 0.87 4.14 2.97
C PRO A 76 0.06 4.12 1.66
N VAL A 77 0.06 5.24 0.94
CA VAL A 77 -0.59 5.41 -0.36
C VAL A 77 0.45 5.86 -1.36
N ASP A 78 0.37 5.34 -2.57
CA ASP A 78 1.26 5.74 -3.65
C ASP A 78 0.69 7.00 -4.32
N MET A 79 1.43 8.12 -4.24
CA MET A 79 0.99 9.38 -4.85
C MET A 79 1.03 9.35 -6.38
N THR A 80 1.80 8.45 -6.99
CA THR A 80 1.97 8.35 -8.45
C THR A 80 0.72 7.78 -9.10
N THR A 81 0.20 6.70 -8.53
CA THR A 81 -0.99 5.97 -8.99
C THR A 81 -2.27 6.46 -8.31
N ARG A 82 -2.15 7.23 -7.22
CA ARG A 82 -3.26 7.62 -6.33
C ARG A 82 -4.07 6.41 -5.91
N GLN A 83 -3.39 5.31 -5.66
CA GLN A 83 -4.00 4.09 -5.17
C GLN A 83 -3.43 3.80 -3.79
N LEU A 84 -4.27 3.18 -2.95
CA LEU A 84 -3.74 2.46 -1.80
C LEU A 84 -2.74 1.45 -2.34
N LEU A 85 -1.55 1.39 -1.73
CA LEU A 85 -0.57 0.39 -2.15
C LEU A 85 -1.24 -0.97 -2.03
N GLN A 86 -1.26 -1.70 -3.15
CA GLN A 86 -1.63 -3.12 -3.22
C GLN A 86 -0.57 -3.95 -2.50
N TYR A 87 -0.19 -3.58 -1.28
CA TYR A 87 0.50 -4.50 -0.41
C TYR A 87 -0.42 -5.71 -0.20
N ASP A 88 0.22 -6.82 0.15
CA ASP A 88 -0.38 -8.14 0.30
C ASP A 88 -1.71 -8.17 1.08
N TRP A 89 -1.99 -7.24 2.01
CA TRP A 89 -3.19 -7.21 2.86
C TRP A 89 -4.57 -7.47 2.20
N PHE A 90 -4.76 -7.18 0.90
CA PHE A 90 -5.99 -7.51 0.16
C PHE A 90 -5.83 -8.63 -0.89
N ASP A 91 -4.61 -8.88 -1.36
CA ASP A 91 -4.33 -9.87 -2.40
C ASP A 91 -3.87 -11.21 -1.80
N THR A 92 -3.44 -11.21 -0.53
CA THR A 92 -3.12 -12.43 0.19
C THR A 92 -4.42 -13.22 0.38
N PRO A 93 -4.55 -14.41 -0.22
CA PRO A 93 -5.70 -15.26 0.04
C PRO A 93 -5.73 -15.61 1.53
N ALA A 94 -6.91 -15.65 2.14
CA ALA A 94 -7.07 -15.99 3.56
C ALA A 94 -6.41 -17.32 3.95
N THR A 95 -6.19 -18.21 2.97
CA THR A 95 -5.45 -19.47 3.11
C THR A 95 -3.94 -19.32 3.36
N ALA A 96 -3.35 -18.14 3.17
CA ALA A 96 -1.95 -17.89 3.54
C ALA A 96 -1.80 -17.49 5.02
N TYR A 97 -2.90 -17.15 5.71
CA TYR A 97 -2.91 -17.00 7.15
C TYR A 97 -3.06 -18.38 7.80
N SER A 98 -1.97 -19.16 7.79
CA SER A 98 -1.85 -20.33 8.65
C SER A 98 -1.47 -19.85 10.05
N PHE A 99 -2.42 -19.90 10.99
CA PHE A 99 -2.18 -19.72 12.42
C PHE A 99 -1.79 -21.04 13.08
#